data_AF-A0AAP7FJI0-F1
#
_entry.id   AF-A0AAP7FJI0-F1
#
_cell.length_a   1.000
_cell.length_b   1.000
_cell.length_c   1.000
_cell.angle_alpha   90.00
_cell.angle_beta   90.00
_cell.angle_gamma   90.00
#
_symmetry.space_group_name_H-M   'P 1'
#
loop_
_entity.id
_entity.type
_entity.pdbx_description
1 polymer ?
#
loop_
_entity_poly.entity_id
_entity_poly.type
_entity_poly.pdbx_seq_one_letter_code
_entity_poly.pdbx_strand_id
1 'polypeptide(L)'
;MISHPQHTQAQTRSLLISGLFPNGELFSHEVHADSSYEAQIKVLAQCRYSDFGGDLDVTGLADAATGSSVQDALLSAGQDLLSEVEAVEYVIHTVQNSLDKGRIFSAGSASELSAFVEFFDLILSEAPHTFDGLCSGATVADDEEITLDFEDSSSAEFALVPADALLVLATAALEEGRAAAAYQVLTMASITRVALSKACIRALV
;
A
#
# COMPACT_ATOMS: atom_id res chain seq x y z
N MET A 1 36.34 18.41 17.92
CA MET A 1 35.92 17.40 16.94
C MET A 1 34.49 17.02 17.26
N ILE A 2 33.53 17.51 16.46
CA ILE A 2 32.12 17.20 16.62
C ILE A 2 31.85 16.00 15.71
N SER A 3 31.65 14.84 16.33
CA SER A 3 31.25 13.61 15.63
C SER A 3 29.85 13.82 15.09
N HIS A 4 29.72 13.87 13.77
CA HIS A 4 28.41 13.84 13.12
C HIS A 4 27.86 12.42 13.28
N PRO A 5 26.57 12.24 13.64
CA PRO A 5 25.94 10.94 13.51
C PRO A 5 25.96 10.59 12.02
N GLN A 6 26.67 9.52 11.67
CA GLN A 6 26.58 8.92 10.35
C GLN A 6 25.12 8.49 10.17
N HIS A 7 24.40 9.14 9.25
CA HIS A 7 23.19 8.58 8.68
C HIS A 7 23.52 7.17 8.23
N THR A 8 23.01 6.18 8.95
CA THR A 8 23.11 4.78 8.58
C THR A 8 22.36 4.67 7.26
N GLN A 9 23.08 4.50 6.15
CA GLN A 9 22.45 4.10 4.90
C GLN A 9 21.61 2.88 5.23
N ALA A 10 20.29 2.97 5.03
CA ALA A 10 19.41 1.83 5.11
C ALA A 10 19.98 0.80 4.12
N GLN A 11 20.62 -0.25 4.67
CA GLN A 11 21.14 -1.33 3.85
C GLN A 11 19.94 -2.23 3.58
N THR A 12 19.34 -2.07 2.41
CA THR A 12 18.32 -2.99 1.92
C THR A 12 18.87 -4.41 1.97
N ARG A 13 18.21 -5.29 2.71
CA ARG A 13 18.57 -6.69 2.92
C ARG A 13 17.70 -7.57 2.05
N SER A 14 18.26 -8.67 1.56
CA SER A 14 17.47 -9.74 0.93
C SER A 14 17.09 -10.77 1.99
N LEU A 15 15.79 -10.98 2.17
CA LEU A 15 15.20 -11.86 3.18
C LEU A 15 14.34 -12.91 2.50
N LEU A 16 14.55 -14.18 2.86
CA LEU A 16 13.68 -15.28 2.50
C LEU A 16 12.57 -15.41 3.55
N ILE A 17 11.33 -15.19 3.11
CA ILE A 17 10.13 -15.31 3.95
C ILE A 17 9.41 -16.60 3.55
N SER A 18 9.09 -17.42 4.55
CA SER A 18 8.30 -18.64 4.38
C SER A 18 7.04 -18.57 5.24
N GLY A 19 5.96 -19.15 4.75
CA GLY A 19 4.67 -19.11 5.44
C GLY A 19 3.72 -20.19 5.00
N LEU A 20 2.52 -20.16 5.57
CA LEU A 20 1.43 -21.09 5.29
C LEU A 20 0.17 -20.30 4.96
N PHE A 21 -0.51 -20.68 3.89
CA PHE A 21 -1.85 -20.17 3.58
C PHE A 21 -2.92 -20.89 4.42
N PRO A 22 -4.13 -20.33 4.54
CA PRO A 22 -5.21 -20.96 5.31
C PRO A 22 -5.64 -22.34 4.78
N ASN A 23 -5.39 -22.59 3.49
CA ASN A 23 -5.64 -23.88 2.84
C ASN A 23 -4.54 -24.94 3.11
N GLY A 24 -3.47 -24.58 3.83
CA GLY A 24 -2.32 -25.44 4.13
C GLY A 24 -1.23 -25.46 3.06
N GLU A 25 -1.33 -24.65 2.00
CA GLU A 25 -0.28 -24.52 1.00
C GLU A 25 0.92 -23.74 1.55
N LEU A 26 2.11 -24.21 1.19
CA LEU A 26 3.36 -23.58 1.60
C LEU A 26 3.69 -22.41 0.70
N PHE A 27 4.17 -21.33 1.30
CA PHE A 27 4.69 -20.16 0.62
C PHE A 27 6.18 -19.98 0.92
N SER A 28 6.94 -19.54 -0.08
CA SER A 28 8.31 -19.06 0.13
C SER A 28 8.68 -18.04 -0.95
N HIS A 29 9.15 -16.87 -0.53
CA HIS A 29 9.55 -15.81 -1.45
C HIS A 29 10.71 -14.98 -0.89
N GLU A 30 11.57 -14.51 -1.78
CA GLU A 30 12.68 -13.62 -1.45
C GLU A 30 12.25 -12.17 -1.64
N VAL A 31 12.43 -11.34 -0.62
CA VAL A 31 12.03 -9.93 -0.62
C VAL A 31 13.18 -9.04 -0.17
N HIS A 32 13.31 -7.91 -0.87
CA HIS A 32 14.27 -6.86 -0.56
C HIS A 32 13.57 -5.77 0.25
N ALA A 33 14.08 -5.49 1.45
CA ALA A 33 13.52 -4.47 2.34
C ALA A 33 14.58 -3.93 3.30
N ASP A 34 14.31 -2.77 3.89
CA ASP A 34 15.22 -2.15 4.85
C ASP A 34 15.09 -2.76 6.25
N SER A 35 13.97 -3.44 6.51
CA SER A 35 13.72 -4.18 7.75
C SER A 35 12.96 -5.49 7.54
N SER A 36 13.07 -6.41 8.50
CA SER A 36 12.29 -7.66 8.55
C SER A 36 10.79 -7.39 8.66
N TYR A 37 10.40 -6.37 9.42
CA TYR A 37 9.01 -5.94 9.54
C TYR A 37 8.43 -5.50 8.19
N GLU A 38 9.12 -4.60 7.49
CA GLU A 38 8.73 -4.15 6.16
C GLU A 38 8.63 -5.32 5.17
N ALA A 39 9.63 -6.21 5.16
CA ALA A 39 9.63 -7.37 4.27
C ALA A 39 8.39 -8.24 4.48
N GLN A 40 8.05 -8.51 5.74
CA GLN A 40 6.88 -9.30 6.10
C GLN A 40 5.58 -8.61 5.68
N ILE A 41 5.39 -7.32 5.99
CA ILE A 41 4.18 -6.59 5.56
C ILE A 41 4.02 -6.61 4.04
N LYS A 42 5.10 -6.38 3.28
CA LYS A 42 5.08 -6.44 1.82
C LYS A 42 4.63 -7.82 1.31
N VAL A 43 5.17 -8.90 1.88
CA VAL A 43 4.75 -10.27 1.53
C VAL A 43 3.30 -10.53 1.88
N LEU A 44 2.88 -10.19 3.10
CA LEU A 44 1.51 -10.40 3.57
C LEU A 44 0.52 -9.69 2.63
N ALA A 45 0.77 -8.42 2.30
CA ALA A 45 -0.07 -7.65 1.39
C ALA A 45 -0.04 -8.23 -0.03
N GLN A 46 1.12 -8.63 -0.53
CA GLN A 46 1.26 -9.23 -1.86
C GLN A 46 0.45 -10.51 -1.98
N CYS A 47 0.50 -11.37 -0.96
CA CYS A 47 -0.28 -12.60 -0.88
C CYS A 47 -1.79 -12.30 -0.87
N ARG A 48 -2.24 -11.36 -0.02
CA ARG A 48 -3.66 -10.99 0.10
C ARG A 48 -4.27 -10.56 -1.23
N TYR A 49 -3.56 -9.71 -1.99
CA TYR A 49 -4.06 -9.13 -3.24
C TYR A 49 -3.74 -9.94 -4.50
N SER A 50 -3.01 -11.06 -4.37
CA SER A 50 -2.71 -11.95 -5.49
C SER A 50 -3.95 -12.68 -6.02
N ASP A 51 -3.85 -13.27 -7.21
CA ASP A 51 -4.94 -14.08 -7.81
C ASP A 51 -5.35 -15.29 -6.96
N PHE A 52 -4.40 -15.86 -6.21
CA PHE A 52 -4.69 -16.97 -5.29
C PHE A 52 -5.45 -16.48 -4.06
N GLY A 53 -5.28 -15.20 -3.71
CA GLY A 53 -5.82 -14.56 -2.53
C GLY A 53 -5.30 -15.19 -1.23
N GLY A 54 -5.54 -14.50 -0.12
CA GLY A 54 -5.51 -15.12 1.19
C GLY A 54 -4.49 -14.55 2.16
N ASP A 55 -4.85 -14.71 3.42
CA ASP A 55 -4.10 -14.23 4.56
C ASP A 55 -3.00 -15.22 4.93
N LEU A 56 -1.77 -14.89 4.56
CA LEU A 56 -0.60 -15.68 4.87
C LEU A 56 -0.24 -15.56 6.37
N ASP A 57 0.11 -16.70 6.99
CA ASP A 57 0.81 -16.73 8.27
C ASP A 57 2.31 -16.95 8.02
N VAL A 58 3.17 -16.01 8.46
CA VAL A 58 4.63 -16.19 8.33
C VAL A 58 5.11 -17.21 9.35
N THR A 59 5.80 -18.25 8.88
CA THR A 59 6.32 -19.34 9.71
C THR A 59 7.84 -19.33 9.80
N GLY A 60 8.53 -18.54 8.97
CA GLY A 60 9.99 -18.47 8.98
C GLY A 60 10.54 -17.24 8.28
N LEU A 61 11.65 -16.75 8.81
CA LEU A 61 12.44 -15.66 8.24
C LEU A 61 13.91 -16.06 8.24
N ALA A 62 14.56 -15.91 7.09
CA ALA A 62 15.98 -16.17 6.93
C ALA A 62 16.64 -15.09 6.06
N ASP A 63 17.94 -14.86 6.27
CA ASP A 63 18.76 -14.09 5.34
C ASP A 63 18.94 -14.91 4.05
N ALA A 64 18.56 -14.34 2.90
CA ALA A 64 18.51 -15.09 1.65
C ALA A 64 19.91 -15.49 1.15
N ALA A 65 20.94 -14.71 1.47
CA ALA A 65 22.31 -14.96 1.03
C ALA A 65 22.99 -16.08 1.84
N THR A 66 22.73 -16.14 3.14
CA THR A 66 23.40 -17.07 4.07
C THR A 66 22.52 -18.25 4.49
N GLY A 67 21.20 -18.15 4.32
CA GLY A 67 20.21 -19.11 4.84
C GLY A 67 20.07 -19.08 6.36
N SER A 68 20.69 -18.11 7.04
CA SER A 68 20.66 -18.02 8.50
C SER A 68 19.29 -17.51 8.96
N SER A 69 18.71 -18.16 9.97
CA SER A 69 17.45 -17.70 10.57
C SER A 69 17.61 -16.31 11.18
N VAL A 70 16.67 -15.43 10.87
CA VAL A 70 16.54 -14.10 11.48
C VAL A 70 15.57 -14.21 12.64
N GLN A 71 16.01 -13.77 13.82
CA GLN A 71 15.22 -13.83 15.05
C GLN A 71 14.42 -12.53 15.20
N ASP A 72 13.23 -12.50 14.63
CA ASP A 72 12.27 -11.39 14.74
C ASP A 72 10.85 -11.93 14.97
N ALA A 73 9.94 -11.04 15.36
CA ALA A 73 8.52 -11.38 15.45
C ALA A 73 7.99 -11.76 14.05
N LEU A 74 7.32 -12.91 13.99
CA LEU A 74 6.66 -13.39 12.77
C LEU A 74 5.26 -12.80 12.72
N LEU A 75 4.90 -12.27 11.56
CA LEU A 75 3.62 -11.60 11.33
C LEU A 75 2.59 -12.54 10.68
N SER A 76 1.32 -12.21 10.84
CA SER A 76 0.20 -12.86 10.16
C SER A 76 -0.69 -11.81 9.52
N ALA A 77 -1.16 -12.05 8.29
CA ALA A 77 -2.02 -11.11 7.60
C ALA A 77 -3.29 -10.79 8.40
N GLY A 78 -3.87 -11.79 9.08
CA GLY A 78 -5.09 -11.61 9.88
C GLY A 78 -4.92 -10.76 11.15
N GLN A 79 -3.69 -10.54 11.63
CA GLN A 79 -3.42 -9.74 12.84
C GLN A 79 -2.68 -8.44 12.54
N ASP A 80 -1.82 -8.44 11.52
CA ASP A 80 -0.86 -7.35 11.27
C ASP A 80 -1.22 -6.49 10.06
N LEU A 81 -2.14 -6.95 9.19
CA LEU A 81 -2.73 -6.10 8.16
C LEU A 81 -4.08 -5.57 8.63
N LEU A 82 -4.41 -4.36 8.17
CA LEU A 82 -5.71 -3.75 8.39
C LEU A 82 -6.72 -4.27 7.37
N SER A 83 -8.01 -4.02 7.58
CA SER A 83 -8.95 -4.08 6.45
C SER A 83 -8.57 -3.04 5.39
N GLU A 84 -8.97 -3.25 4.13
CA GLU A 84 -8.66 -2.35 3.03
C GLU A 84 -9.12 -0.91 3.31
N VAL A 85 -10.32 -0.77 3.87
CA VAL A 85 -10.90 0.53 4.25
C VAL A 85 -10.05 1.20 5.32
N GLU A 86 -9.78 0.52 6.44
CA GLU A 86 -8.97 1.08 7.52
C GLU A 86 -7.56 1.46 7.05
N ALA A 87 -6.97 0.67 6.13
CA ALA A 87 -5.67 0.97 5.56
C ALA A 87 -5.70 2.26 4.73
N VAL A 88 -6.73 2.43 3.89
CA VAL A 88 -6.91 3.62 3.06
C VAL A 88 -7.23 4.85 3.90
N GLU A 89 -8.18 4.76 4.85
CA GLU A 89 -8.50 5.84 5.80
C GLU A 89 -7.26 6.32 6.56
N TYR A 90 -6.43 5.38 6.99
CA TYR A 90 -5.20 5.69 7.70
C TYR A 90 -4.20 6.45 6.82
N VAL A 91 -4.06 6.06 5.55
CA VAL A 91 -3.23 6.77 4.56
C VAL A 91 -3.77 8.18 4.33
N ILE A 92 -5.08 8.32 4.06
CA ILE A 92 -5.73 9.62 3.86
C ILE A 92 -5.50 10.54 5.05
N HIS A 93 -5.83 10.09 6.25
CA HIS A 93 -5.67 10.87 7.47
C HIS A 93 -4.20 11.25 7.72
N THR A 94 -3.25 10.38 7.34
CA THR A 94 -1.82 10.69 7.46
C THR A 94 -1.39 11.80 6.52
N VAL A 95 -1.79 11.72 5.24
CA VAL A 95 -1.47 12.73 4.24
C VAL A 95 -2.13 14.06 4.57
N GLN A 96 -3.43 14.05 4.92
CA GLN A 96 -4.17 15.26 5.28
C GLN A 96 -3.52 16.00 6.46
N ASN A 97 -3.22 15.30 7.56
CA ASN A 97 -2.57 15.91 8.72
C ASN A 97 -1.21 16.55 8.42
N SER A 98 -0.52 16.04 7.41
CA SER A 98 0.78 16.55 6.99
C SER A 98 0.64 17.73 6.05
N LEU A 99 -0.35 17.72 5.14
CA LEU A 99 -0.75 18.88 4.34
C LEU A 99 -1.17 20.06 5.25
N ASP A 100 -1.98 19.80 6.27
CA ASP A 100 -2.41 20.81 7.26
C ASP A 100 -1.23 21.46 8.00
N LYS A 101 -0.11 20.73 8.12
CA LYS A 101 1.14 21.21 8.73
C LYS A 101 2.08 21.89 7.72
N GLY A 102 1.68 21.99 6.45
CA GLY A 102 2.48 22.57 5.38
C GLY A 102 3.70 21.74 4.98
N ARG A 103 3.65 20.41 5.16
CA ARG A 103 4.70 19.50 4.68
C ARG A 103 4.71 19.48 3.16
N ILE A 104 5.90 19.31 2.59
CA ILE A 104 6.11 19.14 1.16
C ILE A 104 6.52 17.69 0.94
N PHE A 105 5.87 17.03 -0.01
CA PHE A 105 6.11 15.64 -0.35
C PHE A 105 6.86 15.52 -1.67
N SER A 106 7.60 14.43 -1.85
CA SER A 106 8.23 14.14 -3.14
C SER A 106 7.27 13.45 -4.11
N ALA A 107 6.23 12.80 -3.59
CA ALA A 107 5.28 11.99 -4.35
C ALA A 107 4.29 12.78 -5.22
N GLY A 108 4.02 14.06 -4.92
CA GLY A 108 3.06 14.88 -5.66
C GLY A 108 2.96 16.31 -5.12
N SER A 109 2.28 17.20 -5.85
CA SER A 109 2.02 18.56 -5.38
C SER A 109 0.97 18.57 -4.26
N ALA A 110 0.99 19.60 -3.41
CA ALA A 110 0.02 19.73 -2.32
C ALA A 110 -1.44 19.79 -2.82
N SER A 111 -1.68 20.43 -3.97
CA SER A 111 -3.01 20.48 -4.60
C SER A 111 -3.46 19.10 -5.08
N GLU A 112 -2.58 18.34 -5.74
CA GLU A 112 -2.90 16.97 -6.19
C GLU A 112 -3.19 16.05 -5.01
N LEU A 113 -2.35 16.10 -3.97
CA LEU A 113 -2.55 15.29 -2.77
C LEU A 113 -3.86 15.62 -2.05
N SER A 114 -4.22 16.91 -1.97
CA SER A 114 -5.51 17.35 -1.41
C SER A 114 -6.68 16.81 -2.23
N ALA A 115 -6.62 16.92 -3.56
CA ALA A 115 -7.67 16.41 -4.44
C ALA A 115 -7.80 14.89 -4.35
N PHE A 116 -6.69 14.15 -4.25
CA PHE A 116 -6.73 12.70 -4.07
C PHE A 116 -7.30 12.29 -2.71
N VAL A 117 -6.98 13.02 -1.64
CA VAL A 117 -7.63 12.83 -0.33
C VAL A 117 -9.14 13.01 -0.44
N GLU A 118 -9.59 14.14 -1.02
CA GLU A 118 -11.02 14.43 -1.20
C GLU A 118 -11.72 13.35 -2.03
N PHE A 119 -11.09 12.90 -3.12
CA PHE A 119 -11.61 11.83 -3.97
C PHE A 119 -11.81 10.53 -3.19
N PHE A 120 -10.81 10.07 -2.42
CA PHE A 120 -10.94 8.81 -1.69
C PHE A 120 -11.86 8.90 -0.47
N ASP A 121 -11.94 10.05 0.19
CA ASP A 121 -12.96 10.30 1.22
C ASP A 121 -14.37 10.19 0.64
N LEU A 122 -14.60 10.73 -0.56
CA LEU A 122 -15.86 10.60 -1.28
C LEU A 122 -16.16 9.13 -1.62
N ILE A 123 -15.20 8.40 -2.19
CA ILE A 123 -15.37 6.97 -2.53
C ILE A 123 -15.76 6.15 -1.30
N LEU A 124 -15.07 6.35 -0.18
CA LEU A 124 -15.37 5.63 1.07
C LEU A 124 -16.73 6.01 1.66
N SER A 125 -17.17 7.26 1.47
CA SER A 125 -18.50 7.71 1.88
C SER A 125 -19.62 7.08 1.04
N GLU A 126 -19.47 7.07 -0.28
CA GLU A 126 -20.51 6.57 -1.20
C GLU A 126 -20.55 5.03 -1.24
N ALA A 127 -19.39 4.38 -1.19
CA ALA A 127 -19.28 2.94 -1.26
C ALA A 127 -18.21 2.40 -0.29
N PRO A 128 -18.56 2.22 1.00
CA PRO A 128 -17.63 1.82 2.06
C PRO A 128 -16.94 0.46 1.84
N HIS A 129 -17.49 -0.40 0.98
CA HIS A 129 -16.99 -1.75 0.70
C HIS A 129 -16.31 -1.84 -0.67
N THR A 130 -15.98 -0.71 -1.31
CA THR A 130 -15.41 -0.65 -2.67
C THR A 130 -14.14 -1.47 -2.83
N PHE A 131 -13.33 -1.56 -1.77
CA PHE A 131 -12.02 -2.21 -1.81
C PHE A 131 -12.04 -3.66 -1.31
N ASP A 132 -13.18 -4.16 -0.84
CA ASP A 132 -13.28 -5.49 -0.25
C ASP A 132 -13.03 -6.57 -1.32
N GLY A 133 -12.06 -7.45 -1.06
CA GLY A 133 -11.78 -8.61 -1.92
C GLY A 133 -11.17 -8.27 -3.29
N LEU A 134 -10.53 -7.11 -3.43
CA LEU A 134 -9.76 -6.79 -4.64
C LEU A 134 -8.63 -7.79 -4.88
N CYS A 135 -8.45 -8.21 -6.13
CA CYS A 135 -7.36 -9.08 -6.56
C CYS A 135 -6.83 -8.66 -7.95
N SER A 136 -5.67 -9.19 -8.35
CA SER A 136 -5.02 -8.89 -9.64
C SER A 136 -5.80 -9.32 -10.89
N GLY A 137 -6.93 -10.03 -10.74
CA GLY A 137 -7.63 -10.74 -11.82
C GLY A 137 -8.34 -9.88 -12.88
N ALA A 138 -8.23 -8.55 -12.84
CA ALA A 138 -8.80 -7.71 -13.90
C ALA A 138 -7.85 -7.64 -15.11
N THR A 139 -8.31 -8.12 -16.26
CA THR A 139 -7.59 -8.03 -17.54
C THR A 139 -7.17 -6.58 -17.81
N VAL A 140 -5.92 -6.41 -18.31
CA VAL A 140 -5.33 -5.13 -18.72
C VAL A 140 -6.38 -4.29 -19.45
N ALA A 141 -6.83 -3.23 -18.81
CA ALA A 141 -7.67 -2.20 -19.40
C ALA A 141 -6.75 -1.10 -19.96
N ASP A 142 -7.17 -0.46 -21.06
CA ASP A 142 -6.53 0.77 -21.49
C ASP A 142 -6.70 1.84 -20.40
N ASP A 143 -5.73 2.74 -20.25
CA ASP A 143 -5.81 3.80 -19.22
C ASP A 143 -7.04 4.70 -19.45
N GLU A 144 -7.52 4.80 -20.70
CA GLU A 144 -8.77 5.47 -21.06
C GLU A 144 -10.02 4.85 -20.40
N GLU A 145 -10.03 3.55 -20.09
CA GLU A 145 -11.18 2.88 -19.45
C GLU A 145 -11.23 3.07 -17.92
N ILE A 146 -10.12 3.53 -17.33
CA ILE A 146 -9.93 3.57 -15.87
C ILE A 146 -9.56 4.97 -15.34
N THR A 147 -9.50 5.96 -16.23
CA THR A 147 -9.33 7.37 -15.89
C THR A 147 -10.68 8.00 -15.58
N LEU A 148 -10.71 8.87 -14.58
CA LEU A 148 -11.86 9.68 -14.18
C LEU A 148 -11.46 11.15 -14.18
N ASP A 149 -12.40 12.02 -14.55
CA ASP A 149 -12.31 13.45 -14.27
C ASP A 149 -12.96 13.72 -12.92
N PHE A 150 -12.18 14.28 -11.99
CA PHE A 150 -12.62 14.66 -10.66
C PHE A 150 -12.51 16.18 -10.49
N GLU A 151 -13.60 16.84 -10.14
CA GLU A 151 -13.60 18.24 -9.71
C GLU A 151 -13.49 18.30 -8.19
N ASP A 152 -12.42 18.92 -7.69
CA ASP A 152 -12.22 19.09 -6.24
C ASP A 152 -13.12 20.20 -5.66
N SER A 153 -13.10 20.35 -4.33
CA SER A 153 -13.87 21.38 -3.63
C SER A 153 -13.49 22.83 -4.00
N SER A 154 -12.37 23.04 -4.69
CA SER A 154 -11.91 24.33 -5.20
C SER A 154 -12.29 24.59 -6.67
N SER A 155 -13.06 23.68 -7.28
CA SER A 155 -13.41 23.67 -8.70
C SER A 155 -12.21 23.51 -9.64
N ALA A 156 -11.15 22.84 -9.18
CA ALA A 156 -10.07 22.39 -10.04
C ALA A 156 -10.37 20.97 -10.56
N GLU A 157 -10.20 20.77 -11.86
CA GLU A 157 -10.42 19.49 -12.52
C GLU A 157 -9.11 18.67 -12.60
N PHE A 158 -9.20 17.40 -12.22
CA PHE A 158 -8.10 16.44 -12.22
C PHE A 158 -8.51 15.20 -13.01
N ALA A 159 -7.79 14.91 -14.09
CA ALA A 159 -7.84 13.61 -14.73
C ALA A 159 -6.94 12.64 -13.95
N LEU A 160 -7.52 11.61 -13.35
CA LEU A 160 -6.78 10.68 -12.49
C LEU A 160 -7.18 9.22 -12.75
N VAL A 161 -6.19 8.34 -12.65
CA VAL A 161 -6.42 6.90 -12.48
C VAL A 161 -6.46 6.64 -10.96
N PRO A 162 -7.57 6.14 -10.39
CA PRO A 162 -7.70 5.99 -8.94
C PRO A 162 -6.55 5.22 -8.30
N ALA A 163 -6.14 4.09 -8.88
CA ALA A 163 -5.03 3.33 -8.33
C ALA A 163 -3.71 4.12 -8.30
N ASP A 164 -3.43 4.93 -9.31
CA ASP A 164 -2.21 5.74 -9.36
C ASP A 164 -2.27 6.89 -8.35
N ALA A 165 -3.44 7.51 -8.18
CA ALA A 165 -3.68 8.49 -7.12
C ALA A 165 -3.47 7.88 -5.72
N LEU A 166 -3.94 6.65 -5.50
CA LEU A 166 -3.75 5.94 -4.24
C LEU A 166 -2.28 5.56 -4.01
N LEU A 167 -1.54 5.20 -5.06
CA LEU A 167 -0.09 4.97 -4.99
C LEU A 167 0.65 6.24 -4.55
N VAL A 168 0.26 7.39 -5.09
CA VAL A 168 0.85 8.69 -4.72
C VAL A 168 0.57 9.01 -3.25
N LEU A 169 -0.68 8.85 -2.79
CA LEU A 169 -1.04 9.06 -1.38
C LEU A 169 -0.27 8.12 -0.43
N ALA A 170 -0.16 6.84 -0.78
CA ALA A 170 0.54 5.87 0.05
C ALA A 170 2.06 6.11 0.07
N THR A 171 2.64 6.58 -1.04
CA THR A 171 4.04 7.03 -1.08
C THR A 171 4.27 8.23 -0.17
N ALA A 172 3.38 9.23 -0.21
CA ALA A 172 3.42 10.37 0.70
C ALA A 172 3.28 9.95 2.18
N ALA A 173 2.42 8.98 2.48
CA ALA A 173 2.28 8.44 3.84
C ALA A 173 3.53 7.67 4.33
N LEU A 174 4.27 7.00 3.44
CA LEU A 174 5.56 6.37 3.79
C LEU A 174 6.62 7.40 4.19
N GLU A 175 6.66 8.57 3.55
CA GLU A 175 7.59 9.65 3.91
C GLU A 175 7.40 10.14 5.36
N GLU A 176 6.20 9.94 5.93
CA GLU A 176 5.89 10.24 7.34
C GLU A 176 6.20 9.08 8.31
N GLY A 177 6.87 8.02 7.84
CA GLY A 177 7.33 6.90 8.67
C GLY A 177 6.24 5.90 9.06
N ARG A 178 5.10 5.92 8.38
CA ARG A 178 3.95 5.05 8.69
C ARG A 178 3.90 3.82 7.79
N ALA A 179 4.75 2.85 8.10
CA ALA A 179 5.07 1.73 7.22
C ALA A 179 3.90 0.80 6.86
N ALA A 180 3.17 0.24 7.84
CA ALA A 180 2.33 -0.93 7.58
C ALA A 180 1.16 -0.68 6.62
N ALA A 181 0.27 0.26 6.97
CA ALA A 181 -0.86 0.64 6.15
C ALA A 181 -0.42 1.19 4.79
N ALA A 182 0.64 2.00 4.76
CA ALA A 182 1.13 2.56 3.51
C ALA A 182 1.71 1.49 2.57
N TYR A 183 2.48 0.51 3.08
CA TYR A 183 2.91 -0.62 2.27
C TYR A 183 1.75 -1.48 1.79
N GLN A 184 0.76 -1.75 2.65
CA GLN A 184 -0.45 -2.48 2.27
C GLN A 184 -1.18 -1.77 1.13
N VAL A 185 -1.43 -0.46 1.25
CA VAL A 185 -2.13 0.34 0.24
C VAL A 185 -1.31 0.46 -1.05
N LEU A 186 0.02 0.63 -0.96
CA LEU A 186 0.92 0.61 -2.13
C LEU A 186 0.81 -0.71 -2.89
N THR A 187 0.83 -1.83 -2.17
CA THR A 187 0.73 -3.16 -2.76
C THR A 187 -0.65 -3.39 -3.35
N MET A 188 -1.72 -3.02 -2.64
CA MET A 188 -3.10 -3.08 -3.14
C MET A 188 -3.25 -2.31 -4.45
N ALA A 189 -2.86 -1.04 -4.47
CA ALA A 189 -2.99 -0.18 -5.63
C ALA A 189 -2.13 -0.66 -6.82
N SER A 190 -0.94 -1.20 -6.54
CA SER A 190 -0.06 -1.75 -7.58
C SER A 190 -0.61 -3.04 -8.19
N ILE A 191 -1.02 -3.99 -7.35
CA ILE A 191 -1.41 -5.34 -7.79
C ILE A 191 -2.82 -5.34 -8.36
N THR A 192 -3.72 -4.55 -7.78
CA THR A 192 -5.15 -4.53 -8.14
C THR A 192 -5.52 -3.33 -9.01
N ARG A 193 -4.54 -2.64 -9.61
CA ARG A 193 -4.67 -1.34 -10.30
C ARG A 193 -5.96 -1.19 -11.10
N VAL A 194 -6.24 -2.13 -11.99
CA VAL A 194 -7.43 -2.10 -12.86
C VAL A 194 -8.71 -2.39 -12.07
N ALA A 195 -8.71 -3.41 -11.19
CA ALA A 195 -9.88 -3.77 -10.39
C ALA A 195 -10.27 -2.64 -9.44
N LEU A 196 -9.29 -2.05 -8.75
CA LEU A 196 -9.44 -0.90 -7.87
C LEU A 196 -10.03 0.29 -8.63
N SER A 197 -9.44 0.65 -9.77
CA SER A 197 -9.90 1.80 -10.55
C SER A 197 -11.34 1.59 -11.07
N LYS A 198 -11.67 0.38 -11.55
CA LYS A 198 -13.04 0.03 -11.95
C LYS A 198 -14.02 0.04 -10.77
N ALA A 199 -13.57 -0.35 -9.58
CA ALA A 199 -14.40 -0.30 -8.37
C ALA A 199 -14.71 1.15 -7.99
N CYS A 200 -13.72 2.04 -8.01
CA CYS A 200 -13.94 3.47 -7.78
C CYS A 200 -14.88 4.10 -8.81
N ILE A 201 -14.73 3.77 -10.11
CA ILE A 201 -15.64 4.24 -11.15
C ILE A 201 -17.08 3.81 -10.84
N ARG A 202 -17.28 2.54 -10.47
CA ARG A 202 -18.62 2.01 -10.13
C ARG A 202 -19.21 2.63 -8.87
N ALA A 203 -18.39 3.09 -7.93
CA ALA A 203 -18.87 3.77 -6.73
C ALA A 203 -19.49 5.14 -7.02
N LEU A 204 -19.13 5.77 -8.15
CA LEU A 204 -19.57 7.12 -8.53
C LEU A 204 -20.65 7.14 -9.63
N VAL A 205 -21.10 5.97 -10.11
CA VAL A 205 -22.12 5.82 -11.18
C VAL A 205 -23.38 5.19 -10.62
#